data_AF-R0JXF5-F1
#
_entry.id   AF-R0JXF5-F1
#
_cell.length_a   1.000
_cell.length_b   1.000
_cell.length_c   1.000
_cell.angle_alpha   90.00
_cell.angle_beta   90.00
_cell.angle_gamma   90.00
#
_symmetry.space_group_name_H-M   'P 1'
#
loop_
_entity.id
_entity.type
_entity.pdbx_description
1 polymer ?
#
loop_
_entity_poly.entity_id
_entity_poly.type
_entity_poly.pdbx_seq_one_letter_code
_entity_poly.pdbx_strand_id
1 'polypeptide(L)'
;GGTREIGSALTRMCMRHRSIESKLRQFSSALIDCLINPLQEQMEEWKKVANQLDKDHAKEYKKARQEIKKKSSDTLKLQKKAKKGRGDIQPQLDSALQDVNDKYLLLEETEKQAVRKALIEERGRFCTFISMLRPVIEEEISMLGEITHLQTISDDLKSLTMDPHKLPSSSEQV
;
A
#
# COMPACT_ATOMS: atom_id res chain seq x y z
N GLY A 1 1.62 30.58 49.92
CA GLY A 1 2.91 30.97 49.33
C GLY A 1 2.97 30.57 47.88
N GLY A 2 3.22 31.51 46.97
CA GLY A 2 3.22 31.31 45.52
C GLY A 2 4.19 30.25 45.01
N THR A 3 5.28 29.95 45.72
CA THR A 3 6.20 28.85 45.37
C THR A 3 5.52 27.48 45.37
N ARG A 4 4.52 27.27 46.24
CA ARG A 4 3.73 26.02 46.25
C ARG A 4 2.89 25.85 44.98
N GLU A 5 2.41 26.96 44.41
CA GLU A 5 1.61 26.97 43.18
C GLU A 5 2.49 26.63 41.97
N ILE A 6 3.72 27.19 41.91
CA ILE A 6 4.74 26.82 40.91
C ILE A 6 5.05 25.32 40.97
N GLY A 7 5.33 24.77 42.16
CA GLY A 7 5.60 23.33 42.33
C GLY A 7 4.43 22.44 41.87
N SER A 8 3.19 22.90 42.10
CA SER A 8 1.99 22.20 41.63
C SER A 8 1.88 22.21 40.10
N ALA A 9 2.19 23.34 39.44
CA ALA A 9 2.21 23.45 37.98
C ALA A 9 3.31 22.59 37.35
N LEU A 10 4.51 22.57 37.94
CA LEU A 10 5.61 21.69 37.51
C LEU A 10 5.25 20.21 37.66
N THR A 11 4.53 19.83 38.71
CA THR A 11 4.02 18.46 38.88
C THR A 11 3.05 18.09 37.76
N ARG A 12 2.12 18.99 37.40
CA ARG A 12 1.22 18.77 36.25
C ARG A 12 2.00 18.60 34.94
N MET A 13 3.02 19.42 34.71
CA MET A 13 3.88 19.31 33.52
C MET A 13 4.56 17.94 33.43
N CYS A 14 5.17 17.48 34.53
CA CYS A 14 5.82 16.17 34.60
C CYS A 14 4.83 15.03 34.30
N MET A 15 3.62 15.09 34.85
CA MET A 15 2.58 14.08 34.58
C MET A 15 2.14 14.07 33.12
N ARG A 16 2.09 15.23 32.44
CA ARG A 16 1.82 15.29 31.00
C ARG A 16 2.95 14.71 30.16
N HIS A 17 4.21 14.99 30.51
CA HIS A 17 5.35 14.35 29.84
C HIS A 17 5.34 12.82 29.98
N ARG A 18 4.90 12.27 31.12
CA ARG A 18 4.71 10.81 31.27
C ARG A 18 3.62 10.25 30.35
N SER A 19 2.54 11.00 30.12
CA SER A 19 1.50 10.63 29.15
C SER A 19 2.09 10.53 27.73
N ILE A 20 2.85 11.55 27.32
CA ILE A 20 3.53 11.59 26.02
C ILE A 20 4.51 10.43 25.87
N GLU A 21 5.32 10.16 26.90
CA GLU A 21 6.25 9.03 26.90
C GLU A 21 5.51 7.69 26.68
N SER A 22 4.37 7.49 27.35
CA SER A 22 3.56 6.28 27.17
C SER A 22 3.06 6.15 25.74
N LYS A 23 2.57 7.23 25.13
CA LYS A 23 2.11 7.23 23.74
C LYS A 23 3.25 7.00 22.75
N LEU A 24 4.44 7.55 23.02
CA LEU A 24 5.63 7.32 22.20
C LEU A 24 6.05 5.85 22.22
N ARG A 25 5.91 5.17 23.37
CA ARG A 25 6.14 3.72 23.48
C ARG A 25 5.10 2.92 22.68
N GLN A 26 3.84 3.34 22.69
CA GLN A 26 2.77 2.72 21.89
C GLN A 26 3.04 2.90 20.39
N PHE A 27 3.36 4.10 19.94
CA PHE A 27 3.79 4.39 18.57
C PHE A 27 4.98 3.52 18.15
N SER A 28 6.02 3.42 18.99
CA SER A 28 7.19 2.58 18.71
C SER A 28 6.82 1.10 18.58
N SER A 29 5.87 0.62 19.39
CA SER A 29 5.40 -0.77 19.34
C SER A 29 4.58 -1.01 18.07
N ALA A 30 3.64 -0.12 17.74
CA ALA A 30 2.86 -0.18 16.51
C ALA A 30 3.75 -0.13 15.26
N LEU A 31 4.81 0.68 15.27
CA LEU A 31 5.76 0.75 14.16
C LEU A 31 6.43 -0.62 13.89
N ILE A 32 6.82 -1.33 14.94
CA ILE A 32 7.44 -2.65 14.82
C ILE A 32 6.41 -3.71 14.45
N ASP A 33 5.32 -3.79 15.21
CA ASP A 33 4.37 -4.90 15.17
C ASP A 33 3.35 -4.79 14.05
N CYS A 34 3.00 -3.58 13.62
CA CYS A 34 2.01 -3.37 12.57
C CYS A 34 2.62 -3.06 11.20
N LEU A 35 3.84 -2.51 11.16
CA LEU A 35 4.49 -2.12 9.90
C LEU A 35 5.76 -2.91 9.59
N ILE A 36 6.79 -2.83 10.42
CA ILE A 36 8.12 -3.37 10.07
C ILE A 36 8.08 -4.89 9.92
N ASN A 37 7.65 -5.61 10.95
CA ASN A 37 7.64 -7.07 10.93
C ASN A 37 6.66 -7.61 9.86
N PRO A 38 5.40 -7.13 9.77
CA PRO A 38 4.49 -7.62 8.74
C PRO A 38 4.96 -7.31 7.31
N LEU A 39 5.53 -6.13 7.08
CA LEU A 39 6.06 -5.77 5.76
C LEU A 39 7.25 -6.66 5.39
N GLN A 40 8.15 -6.93 6.34
CA GLN A 40 9.30 -7.82 6.12
C GLN A 40 8.87 -9.23 5.72
N GLU A 41 7.86 -9.80 6.39
CA GLU A 41 7.29 -11.11 6.04
C GLU A 41 6.65 -11.08 4.65
N GLN A 42 5.95 -10.00 4.33
CA GLN A 42 5.23 -9.84 3.07
C GLN A 42 6.17 -9.76 1.85
N MET A 43 7.43 -9.32 2.01
CA MET A 43 8.39 -9.17 0.92
C MET A 43 8.64 -10.48 0.16
N GLU A 44 8.77 -11.61 0.86
CA GLU A 44 9.01 -12.89 0.22
C GLU A 44 7.77 -13.40 -0.51
N GLU A 45 6.59 -13.19 0.06
CA GLU A 45 5.32 -13.54 -0.59
C GLU A 45 5.09 -12.72 -1.87
N TRP A 46 5.38 -11.41 -1.86
CA TRP A 46 5.28 -10.59 -3.07
C TRP A 46 6.22 -11.04 -4.18
N LYS A 47 7.45 -11.47 -3.85
CA LYS A 47 8.36 -12.05 -4.83
C LYS A 47 7.80 -13.35 -5.41
N LYS A 48 7.26 -14.24 -4.57
CA LYS A 48 6.65 -15.50 -5.02
C LYS A 48 5.48 -15.25 -5.95
N VAL A 49 4.56 -14.37 -5.58
CA VAL A 49 3.37 -14.05 -6.39
C VAL A 49 3.76 -13.39 -7.72
N ALA A 50 4.70 -12.45 -7.74
CA ALA A 50 5.20 -11.84 -8.97
C ALA A 50 5.80 -12.88 -9.92
N ASN A 51 6.70 -13.73 -9.40
CA ASN A 51 7.31 -14.80 -10.17
C ASN A 51 6.28 -15.80 -10.72
N GLN A 52 5.21 -16.04 -9.98
CA GLN A 52 4.13 -16.92 -10.41
C GLN A 52 3.31 -16.29 -11.53
N LEU A 53 2.96 -15.00 -11.41
CA LEU A 53 2.26 -14.26 -12.47
C LEU A 53 3.06 -14.26 -13.78
N ASP A 54 4.37 -14.03 -13.72
CA ASP A 54 5.26 -14.07 -14.89
C ASP A 54 5.32 -15.45 -15.52
N LYS A 55 5.44 -16.51 -14.70
CA LYS A 55 5.47 -17.90 -15.19
C LYS A 55 4.16 -18.28 -15.86
N ASP A 56 3.03 -17.92 -15.27
CA ASP A 56 1.71 -18.23 -15.80
C ASP A 56 1.45 -17.46 -17.10
N HIS A 57 1.80 -16.17 -17.17
CA HIS A 57 1.74 -15.40 -18.41
C HIS A 57 2.61 -16.01 -19.50
N ALA A 58 3.89 -16.28 -19.22
CA ALA A 58 4.82 -16.83 -20.21
C ALA A 58 4.34 -18.18 -20.76
N LYS A 59 3.76 -19.03 -19.91
CA LYS A 59 3.21 -20.33 -20.30
C LYS A 59 2.00 -20.17 -21.22
N GLU A 60 1.02 -19.36 -20.84
CA GLU A 60 -0.20 -19.16 -21.65
C GLU A 60 0.11 -18.42 -22.95
N TYR A 61 0.97 -17.40 -22.91
CA TYR A 61 1.43 -16.68 -24.10
C TYR A 61 2.10 -17.62 -25.11
N LYS A 62 3.03 -18.47 -24.64
CA LYS A 62 3.71 -19.45 -25.49
C LYS A 62 2.72 -20.43 -26.12
N LYS A 63 1.75 -20.91 -25.35
CA LYS A 63 0.70 -21.82 -25.84
C LYS A 63 -0.16 -21.15 -26.90
N ALA A 64 -0.65 -19.93 -26.66
CA ALA A 64 -1.44 -19.18 -27.63
C ALA A 64 -0.67 -18.92 -28.93
N ARG A 65 0.61 -18.51 -28.84
CA ARG A 65 1.50 -18.33 -30.00
C ARG A 65 1.71 -19.63 -30.80
N GLN A 66 1.86 -20.76 -30.12
CA GLN A 66 2.00 -22.07 -30.77
C GLN A 66 0.73 -22.47 -31.52
N GLU A 67 -0.45 -22.24 -30.92
CA GLU A 67 -1.74 -22.50 -31.56
C GLU A 67 -1.96 -21.63 -32.80
N ILE A 68 -1.65 -20.33 -32.72
CA ILE A 68 -1.68 -19.41 -33.88
C ILE A 68 -0.75 -19.94 -34.98
N LYS A 69 0.50 -20.26 -34.64
CA LYS A 69 1.49 -20.76 -35.61
C LYS A 69 1.00 -22.04 -36.30
N LYS A 70 0.39 -22.96 -35.55
CA LYS A 70 -0.17 -24.21 -36.09
C LYS A 70 -1.31 -23.91 -37.08
N LYS A 71 -2.30 -23.12 -36.65
CA LYS A 71 -3.43 -22.73 -37.50
C LYS A 71 -2.98 -21.99 -38.76
N SER A 72 -2.10 -20.99 -38.64
CA SER A 72 -1.55 -20.26 -39.79
C SER A 72 -0.80 -21.17 -40.77
N SER A 73 -0.05 -22.17 -40.27
CA SER A 73 0.63 -23.15 -41.12
C SER A 73 -0.35 -24.00 -41.93
N ASP A 74 -1.44 -24.45 -41.30
CA ASP A 74 -2.46 -25.25 -41.96
C ASP A 74 -3.27 -24.42 -42.97
N THR A 75 -3.59 -23.17 -42.64
CA THR A 75 -4.22 -22.21 -43.56
C THR A 75 -3.34 -21.94 -44.78
N LEU A 76 -2.02 -21.81 -44.60
CA LEU A 76 -1.08 -21.64 -45.72
C LEU A 76 -1.05 -22.86 -46.66
N LYS A 77 -1.16 -24.09 -46.11
CA LYS A 77 -1.27 -25.32 -46.92
C LYS A 77 -2.58 -25.35 -47.71
N LEU A 78 -3.70 -24.95 -47.11
CA LEU A 78 -5.00 -24.84 -47.78
C LEU A 78 -4.96 -23.79 -48.89
N GLN A 79 -4.37 -22.63 -48.65
CA GLN A 79 -4.21 -21.58 -49.65
C GLN A 79 -3.40 -22.07 -50.87
N LYS A 80 -2.32 -22.84 -50.64
CA LYS A 80 -1.55 -23.48 -51.72
C LYS A 80 -2.36 -24.52 -52.51
N LYS A 81 -3.30 -25.23 -51.87
CA LYS A 81 -4.20 -26.18 -52.55
C LYS A 81 -5.28 -25.46 -53.37
N ALA A 82 -5.87 -24.40 -52.81
CA ALA A 82 -6.88 -23.58 -53.48
C ALA A 82 -6.35 -22.98 -54.80
N LYS A 83 -5.11 -22.45 -54.79
CA LYS A 83 -4.43 -21.92 -55.99
C LYS A 83 -4.23 -22.94 -57.12
N LYS A 84 -4.31 -24.25 -56.83
CA LYS A 84 -4.15 -25.33 -57.83
C LYS A 84 -5.49 -25.76 -58.45
N GLY A 85 -6.60 -25.07 -58.16
CA GLY A 85 -7.90 -25.31 -58.81
C GLY A 85 -8.58 -26.64 -58.48
N ARG A 86 -8.20 -27.29 -57.37
CA ARG A 86 -8.79 -28.59 -56.95
C ARG A 86 -10.07 -28.38 -56.13
N GLY A 87 -11.23 -28.31 -56.78
CA GLY A 87 -12.55 -28.38 -56.16
C GLY A 87 -12.94 -27.15 -55.31
N ASP A 88 -14.11 -27.24 -54.66
CA ASP A 88 -14.71 -26.18 -53.85
C ASP A 88 -14.04 -26.05 -52.46
N ILE A 89 -12.74 -25.71 -52.47
CA ILE A 89 -11.90 -25.52 -51.27
C ILE A 89 -12.07 -24.12 -50.66
N GLN A 90 -12.70 -23.18 -51.38
CA GLN A 90 -12.82 -21.79 -50.94
C GLN A 90 -13.50 -21.65 -49.57
N PRO A 91 -14.64 -22.32 -49.27
CA PRO A 91 -15.26 -22.23 -47.95
C PRO A 91 -14.37 -22.74 -46.81
N GLN A 92 -13.54 -23.77 -47.07
CA GLN A 92 -12.61 -24.31 -46.10
C GLN A 92 -11.44 -23.34 -45.83
N LEU A 93 -10.99 -22.64 -46.87
CA LEU A 93 -9.96 -21.61 -46.74
C LEU A 93 -10.48 -20.42 -45.93
N ASP A 94 -11.71 -19.97 -46.21
CA ASP A 94 -12.33 -18.85 -45.49
C ASP A 94 -12.52 -19.18 -44.00
N SER A 95 -13.01 -20.39 -43.69
CA SER A 95 -13.09 -20.88 -42.32
C SER A 95 -11.71 -20.97 -41.65
N ALA A 96 -10.67 -21.43 -42.36
CA ALA A 96 -9.32 -21.52 -41.82
C ALA A 96 -8.66 -20.14 -41.61
N LEU A 97 -9.04 -19.12 -42.38
CA LEU A 97 -8.63 -17.73 -42.16
C LEU A 97 -9.33 -17.14 -40.94
N GLN A 98 -10.64 -17.40 -40.79
CA GLN A 98 -11.40 -17.00 -39.60
C GLN A 98 -10.81 -17.62 -38.32
N ASP A 99 -10.50 -18.91 -38.34
CA ASP A 99 -9.85 -19.61 -37.23
C ASP A 99 -8.56 -18.93 -36.77
N VAL A 100 -7.73 -18.46 -37.72
CA VAL A 100 -6.49 -17.74 -37.39
C VAL A 100 -6.82 -16.40 -36.72
N ASN A 101 -7.79 -15.66 -37.26
CA ASN A 101 -8.24 -14.40 -36.68
C ASN A 101 -8.78 -14.58 -35.25
N ASP A 102 -9.61 -15.59 -35.02
CA ASP A 102 -10.17 -15.92 -33.70
C ASP A 102 -9.06 -16.25 -32.69
N LYS A 103 -7.98 -16.91 -33.11
CA LYS A 103 -6.82 -17.16 -32.25
C LYS A 103 -6.05 -15.88 -31.90
N TYR A 104 -5.97 -14.91 -32.81
CA TYR A 104 -5.38 -13.60 -32.50
C TYR A 104 -6.24 -12.82 -31.50
N LEU A 105 -7.56 -12.82 -31.68
CA LEU A 105 -8.50 -12.18 -30.73
C LEU A 105 -8.41 -12.82 -29.34
N LEU A 106 -8.33 -14.15 -29.26
CA LEU A 106 -8.15 -14.85 -27.99
C LEU A 106 -6.81 -14.51 -27.31
N LEU A 107 -5.73 -14.37 -28.09
CA LEU A 107 -4.45 -13.92 -27.56
C LEU A 107 -4.55 -12.48 -27.02
N GLU A 108 -5.19 -11.56 -27.75
CA GLU A 108 -5.41 -10.20 -27.28
C GLU A 108 -6.16 -10.17 -25.95
N GLU A 109 -7.23 -10.95 -25.81
CA GLU A 109 -8.00 -11.03 -24.57
C GLU A 109 -7.17 -11.64 -23.42
N THR A 110 -6.34 -12.64 -23.73
CA THR A 110 -5.42 -13.24 -22.76
C THR A 110 -4.41 -12.21 -22.24
N GLU A 111 -3.85 -11.38 -23.13
CA GLU A 111 -2.92 -10.30 -22.75
C GLU A 111 -3.61 -9.23 -21.91
N LYS A 112 -4.83 -8.81 -22.28
CA LYS A 112 -5.64 -7.89 -21.46
C LYS A 112 -5.85 -8.42 -20.05
N GLN A 113 -6.16 -9.71 -19.92
CA GLN A 113 -6.36 -10.34 -18.63
C GLN A 113 -5.05 -10.46 -17.83
N ALA A 114 -3.91 -10.71 -18.49
CA ALA A 114 -2.60 -10.72 -17.84
C ALA A 114 -2.22 -9.33 -17.29
N VAL A 115 -2.40 -8.27 -18.09
CA VAL A 115 -2.19 -6.88 -17.66
C VAL A 115 -3.11 -6.53 -16.50
N ARG A 116 -4.39 -6.91 -16.57
CA ARG A 116 -5.34 -6.68 -15.48
C ARG A 116 -4.88 -7.33 -14.17
N LYS A 117 -4.41 -8.58 -14.21
CA LYS A 117 -3.91 -9.28 -13.02
C LYS A 117 -2.67 -8.59 -12.44
N ALA A 118 -1.73 -8.18 -13.29
CA ALA A 118 -0.53 -7.47 -12.86
C ALA A 118 -0.85 -6.13 -12.17
N LEU A 119 -1.76 -5.34 -12.74
CA LEU A 119 -2.20 -4.06 -12.16
C LEU A 119 -2.94 -4.24 -10.83
N ILE A 120 -3.76 -5.27 -10.71
CA ILE A 120 -4.44 -5.60 -9.44
C ILE A 120 -3.42 -5.96 -8.36
N GLU A 121 -2.42 -6.78 -8.70
CA GLU A 121 -1.34 -7.15 -7.77
C GLU A 121 -0.52 -5.93 -7.36
N GLU A 122 -0.11 -5.08 -8.31
CA GLU A 122 0.62 -3.84 -8.03
C GLU A 122 -0.17 -2.95 -7.05
N ARG A 123 -1.44 -2.65 -7.36
CA ARG A 123 -2.31 -1.86 -6.49
C ARG A 123 -2.50 -2.53 -5.13
N GLY A 124 -2.68 -3.86 -5.10
CA GLY A 124 -2.86 -4.65 -3.89
C GLY A 124 -1.72 -4.47 -2.90
N ARG A 125 -0.47 -4.45 -3.37
CA ARG A 125 0.73 -4.22 -2.54
C ARG A 125 0.68 -2.90 -1.80
N PHE A 126 0.34 -1.82 -2.50
CA PHE A 126 0.18 -0.51 -1.88
C PHE A 126 -0.98 -0.48 -0.88
N CYS A 127 -2.11 -1.11 -1.20
CA CYS A 127 -3.23 -1.22 -0.25
C CYS A 127 -2.84 -1.97 1.02
N THR A 128 -2.11 -3.07 0.92
CA THR A 128 -1.57 -3.81 2.06
C THR A 128 -0.61 -2.94 2.88
N PHE A 129 0.33 -2.25 2.24
CA PHE A 129 1.22 -1.31 2.92
C PHE A 129 0.46 -0.22 3.69
N ILE A 130 -0.54 0.41 3.06
CA ILE A 130 -1.35 1.45 3.71
C ILE A 130 -2.14 0.87 4.90
N SER A 131 -2.62 -0.37 4.80
CA SER A 131 -3.31 -1.05 5.90
C SER A 131 -2.40 -1.29 7.11
N MET A 132 -1.11 -1.62 6.87
CA MET A 132 -0.07 -1.75 7.89
C MET A 132 0.33 -0.39 8.51
N LEU A 133 0.41 0.66 7.69
CA LEU A 133 0.83 1.99 8.11
C LEU A 133 -0.24 2.72 8.93
N ARG A 134 -1.52 2.52 8.62
CA ARG A 134 -2.64 3.22 9.26
C ARG A 134 -2.62 3.18 10.81
N PRO A 135 -2.47 2.03 11.49
CA PRO A 135 -2.41 2.01 12.96
C PRO A 135 -1.23 2.82 13.53
N VAL A 136 -0.09 2.87 12.82
CA VAL A 136 1.06 3.69 13.23
C VAL A 136 0.71 5.18 13.20
N ILE A 137 0.01 5.62 12.15
CA ILE A 137 -0.47 7.01 12.03
C ILE A 137 -1.53 7.32 13.10
N GLU A 138 -2.39 6.35 13.44
CA GLU A 138 -3.39 6.54 14.50
C GLU A 138 -2.74 6.81 15.86
N GLU A 139 -1.65 6.10 16.20
CA GLU A 139 -0.85 6.37 17.40
C GLU A 139 -0.18 7.76 17.35
N GLU A 140 0.31 8.17 16.18
CA GLU A 140 0.91 9.50 15.98
C GLU A 140 -0.12 10.63 16.20
N ILE A 141 -1.31 10.49 15.62
CA ILE A 141 -2.42 11.43 15.80
C ILE A 141 -2.82 11.53 17.27
N SER A 142 -2.82 10.41 18.00
CA SER A 142 -3.17 10.39 19.43
C SER A 142 -2.27 11.30 20.28
N MET A 143 -1.01 11.52 19.87
CA MET A 143 -0.07 12.40 20.57
C MET A 143 -0.40 13.89 20.42
N LEU A 144 -1.06 14.30 19.32
CA LEU A 144 -1.39 15.70 19.06
C LEU A 144 -2.32 16.30 20.13
N GLY A 145 -3.16 15.49 20.78
CA GLY A 145 -4.01 15.94 21.89
C GLY A 145 -3.23 16.42 23.12
N GLU A 146 -1.97 16.02 23.28
CA GLU A 146 -1.14 16.47 24.41
C GLU A 146 -0.66 17.92 24.25
N ILE A 147 -0.64 18.45 23.02
CA ILE A 147 -0.17 19.81 22.73
C ILE A 147 -1.00 20.84 23.48
N THR A 148 -2.32 20.72 23.46
CA THR A 148 -3.22 21.65 24.16
C THR A 148 -2.97 21.63 25.67
N HIS A 149 -2.73 20.46 26.26
CA HIS A 149 -2.43 20.36 27.69
C HIS A 149 -1.09 21.01 28.05
N LEU A 150 -0.06 20.83 27.22
CA LEU A 150 1.24 21.48 27.43
C LEU A 150 1.14 23.00 27.31
N GLN A 151 0.38 23.50 26.33
CA GLN A 151 0.16 24.94 26.15
C GLN A 151 -0.47 25.56 27.39
N THR A 152 -1.54 24.96 27.92
CA THR A 152 -2.19 25.47 29.15
C THR A 152 -1.22 25.49 30.34
N ILE A 153 -0.45 24.44 30.56
CA ILE A 153 0.48 24.39 31.70
C ILE A 153 1.65 25.38 31.51
N SER A 154 2.09 25.59 30.27
CA SER A 154 3.10 26.59 29.94
C SER A 154 2.63 28.01 30.25
N ASP A 155 1.38 28.33 29.89
CA ASP A 155 0.78 29.63 30.20
C ASP A 155 0.58 29.83 31.70
N ASP A 156 0.15 28.78 32.42
CA ASP A 156 0.09 28.78 33.89
C ASP A 156 1.45 29.08 34.50
N LEU A 157 2.49 28.36 34.09
CA LEU A 157 3.85 28.53 34.60
C LEU A 157 4.34 29.96 34.34
N LYS A 158 4.13 30.47 33.12
CA LYS A 158 4.50 31.84 32.76
C LYS A 158 3.82 32.86 33.67
N SER A 159 2.53 32.68 33.96
CA SER A 159 1.78 33.55 34.87
C SER A 159 2.28 33.48 36.31
N LEU A 160 2.53 32.26 36.82
CA LEU A 160 3.01 32.02 38.18
C LEU A 160 4.43 32.53 38.44
N THR A 161 5.24 32.71 37.39
CA THR A 161 6.62 33.19 37.47
C THR A 161 6.79 34.65 37.02
N MET A 162 5.72 35.45 37.02
CA MET A 162 5.79 36.87 36.68
C MET A 162 6.54 37.66 37.74
N ASP A 163 7.50 38.49 37.31
CA ASP A 163 8.31 39.40 38.15
C ASP A 163 8.95 38.72 39.38
N PRO A 164 10.03 37.94 39.20
CA PRO A 164 10.63 37.14 40.27
C PRO A 164 11.25 37.97 41.42
N HIS A 165 11.40 39.29 41.25
CA HIS A 165 11.95 40.19 42.26
C HIS A 165 10.86 40.84 43.14
N LYS A 166 9.59 40.55 42.87
CA LYS A 166 8.45 41.04 43.64
C LYS A 166 7.77 39.88 44.36
N LEU A 167 7.47 40.06 45.65
CA LEU A 167 6.73 39.05 46.40
C LEU A 167 5.28 38.98 45.86
N PRO A 168 4.76 37.80 45.46
CA PRO A 168 3.39 37.70 44.98
C PRO A 168 2.40 37.77 46.15
N SER A 169 1.18 38.25 45.88
CA SER A 169 0.11 38.37 46.88
C SER A 169 -0.21 37.05 47.60
N SER A 170 -0.09 35.90 46.91
CA SER A 170 -0.26 34.56 47.50
C SER A 170 0.82 34.17 48.52
N SER A 171 1.86 34.99 48.65
CA SER A 171 2.91 34.90 49.68
C SER A 171 2.88 36.04 50.70
N GLU A 172 2.08 37.09 50.48
CA GLU A 172 1.91 38.22 51.41
C GLU A 172 0.90 37.92 52.53
N GLN A 173 0.03 36.93 52.32
CA GLN A 173 -0.90 36.43 53.32
C GLN A 173 -0.20 35.40 54.21
N VAL A 174 0.28 35.85 55.38
CA VAL A 174 0.65 35.01 56.52
C VAL A 174 -0.36 35.24 57.64
#